data_AF-A0A2T5HUY4-F1
#
_entry.id   AF-A0A2T5HUY4-F1
#
_cell.length_a   1.000
_cell.length_b   1.000
_cell.length_c   1.000
_cell.angle_alpha   90.00
_cell.angle_beta   90.00
_cell.angle_gamma   90.00
#
_symmetry.space_group_name_H-M   'P 1'
#
loop_
_entity.id
_entity.type
_entity.pdbx_description
1 polymer ?
#
loop_
_entity_poly.entity_id
_entity_poly.type
_entity_poly.pdbx_seq_one_letter_code
_entity_poly.pdbx_strand_id
1 'polypeptide(L)' 'MKKQNKFSPEVRERAVRLVQEHRGEYPSLWATIESIAPKIGCVPQTLNEWVRKHEVDNGVRDGVTSAER' A
#
# COMPACT_ATOMS: atom_id res chain seq x y z
N MET A 1 -20.26 8.96 -9.64
CA MET A 1 -19.96 7.63 -10.22
C MET A 1 -18.51 7.27 -9.90
N LYS A 2 -18.27 6.01 -9.52
CA LYS A 2 -17.08 5.52 -8.79
C LYS A 2 -15.78 5.94 -9.50
N LYS A 3 -14.91 6.69 -8.80
CA LYS A 3 -13.52 6.94 -9.25
C LYS A 3 -12.92 5.57 -9.54
N GLN A 4 -12.65 5.29 -10.82
CA GLN A 4 -12.00 4.05 -11.23
C GLN A 4 -10.65 4.00 -10.52
N ASN A 5 -10.54 3.18 -9.49
CA ASN A 5 -9.26 2.78 -8.96
C ASN A 5 -8.54 2.07 -10.11
N LYS A 6 -7.62 2.76 -10.80
CA LYS A 6 -6.81 2.21 -11.90
C LYS A 6 -6.01 0.95 -11.49
N PHE A 7 -5.96 0.65 -10.20
CA PHE A 7 -5.30 -0.52 -9.63
C PHE A 7 -6.30 -1.35 -8.83
N SER A 8 -6.39 -2.64 -9.17
CA SER A 8 -7.20 -3.63 -8.45
C SER A 8 -6.78 -3.74 -6.98
N PRO A 9 -7.71 -4.07 -6.06
CA PRO A 9 -7.38 -4.26 -4.63
C PRO A 9 -6.26 -5.29 -4.45
N GLU A 10 -6.26 -6.37 -5.22
CA GLU A 10 -5.22 -7.41 -5.20
C GLU A 10 -3.81 -6.84 -5.44
N VAL A 11 -3.68 -5.88 -6.37
CA VAL A 11 -2.39 -5.23 -6.67
C VAL A 11 -1.94 -4.38 -5.49
N ARG A 12 -2.88 -3.71 -4.82
CA ARG A 12 -2.59 -2.88 -3.64
C ARG A 12 -2.14 -3.73 -2.47
N GLU A 13 -2.88 -4.79 -2.17
CA GLU A 13 -2.55 -5.72 -1.09
C GLU A 13 -1.19 -6.39 -1.33
N ARG A 14 -0.94 -6.84 -2.56
CA ARG A 14 0.37 -7.39 -2.95
C ARG A 14 1.49 -6.38 -2.73
N ALA A 15 1.30 -5.13 -3.17
CA ALA A 15 2.31 -4.09 -3.06
C ALA A 15 2.61 -3.73 -1.59
N VAL A 16 1.57 -3.59 -0.77
CA VAL A 16 1.72 -3.32 0.67
C VAL A 16 2.38 -4.49 1.39
N ARG A 17 1.98 -5.74 1.10
CA ARG A 17 2.62 -6.93 1.67
C ARG A 17 4.11 -6.99 1.32
N LEU A 18 4.47 -6.71 0.06
CA LEU A 18 5.87 -6.63 -0.36
C LEU A 18 6.65 -5.55 0.41
N VAL A 19 6.06 -4.36 0.62
CA VAL A 19 6.71 -3.32 1.42
C VAL A 19 6.92 -3.79 2.85
N GLN A 20 5.94 -4.45 3.47
CA GLN A 20 6.07 -4.95 4.84
C GLN A 20 7.12 -6.05 4.97
N GLU A 21 7.23 -6.93 3.99
CA GLU A 21 8.22 -8.02 3.95
C GLU A 21 9.65 -7.46 3.81
N HIS A 22 9.86 -6.48 2.93
CA HIS A 22 11.17 -5.91 2.68
C HIS A 22 11.53 -4.72 3.58
N ARG A 23 10.62 -4.20 4.42
CA ARG A 23 10.89 -3.01 5.26
C ARG A 23 12.11 -3.16 6.19
N GLY A 24 12.50 -4.40 6.51
CA GLY A 24 13.68 -4.71 7.33
C GLY A 24 14.98 -4.80 6.55
N GLU A 25 14.93 -4.88 5.22
CA GLU A 25 16.11 -4.98 4.36
C GLU A 25 16.63 -3.62 3.88
N TYR A 26 15.81 -2.58 4.00
CA TYR A 26 16.15 -1.22 3.61
C TYR A 26 16.27 -0.31 4.83
N PRO A 27 17.08 0.76 4.76
CA PRO A 27 17.31 1.68 5.87
C PRO A 27 16.05 2.49 6.26
N SER A 28 15.00 2.49 5.44
CA SER A 28 13.76 3.23 5.68
C SER A 28 12.60 2.65 4.87
N LEU A 29 11.37 2.89 5.35
CA LEU A 29 10.15 2.53 4.64
C LEU A 29 10.12 3.18 3.24
N TRP A 30 10.53 4.45 3.14
CA TRP A 30 10.59 5.16 1.85
C TRP A 30 11.53 4.48 0.84
N ALA A 31 12.72 4.06 1.26
CA ALA A 31 13.66 3.34 0.41
C ALA A 31 13.11 1.98 -0.07
N THR A 32 12.33 1.32 0.79
CA THR A 32 11.60 0.08 0.44
C THR A 32 10.54 0.36 -0.63
N ILE A 33 9.74 1.42 -0.42
CA ILE A 33 8.67 1.85 -1.33
C ILE A 33 9.25 2.25 -2.69
N GLU A 34 10.31 3.04 -2.74
CA GLU A 34 10.97 3.44 -4.00
C GLU A 34 11.49 2.24 -4.79
N SER A 35 11.96 1.20 -4.09
CA SER A 35 12.43 -0.05 -4.71
C SER A 35 11.30 -0.95 -5.22
N ILE A 36 10.09 -0.86 -4.63
CA ILE A 36 8.94 -1.72 -4.96
C ILE A 36 7.97 -1.07 -5.96
N ALA A 37 7.77 0.24 -5.90
CA ALA A 37 6.93 0.99 -6.83
C ALA A 37 7.15 0.61 -8.31
N PRO A 38 8.39 0.60 -8.85
CA PRO A 38 8.62 0.21 -10.24
C PRO A 38 8.28 -1.27 -10.53
N LYS A 39 8.37 -2.17 -9.53
CA LYS A 39 8.00 -3.59 -9.70
C LYS A 39 6.50 -3.79 -9.87
N ILE A 40 5.70 -2.89 -9.31
CA ILE A 40 4.23 -2.89 -9.40
C ILE A 40 3.75 -2.07 -10.61
N GLY A 41 4.59 -1.17 -11.13
CA GLY A 41 4.21 -0.21 -12.16
C GLY A 41 3.40 0.97 -11.60
N CYS A 42 3.62 1.33 -10.33
CA CYS A 42 3.03 2.51 -9.71
C CYS A 42 4.11 3.49 -9.24
N VAL A 43 3.73 4.73 -8.99
CA VAL A 43 4.66 5.72 -8.43
C VAL A 43 4.83 5.50 -6.92
N PRO A 44 6.02 5.78 -6.34
CA PRO A 44 6.29 5.60 -4.90
C PRO A 44 5.26 6.28 -3.99
N GLN A 45 4.80 7.47 -4.38
CA GLN A 45 3.73 8.19 -3.65
C GLN A 45 2.44 7.38 -3.53
N THR A 46 1.99 6.73 -4.60
CA THR A 46 0.79 5.91 -4.60
C THR A 46 0.94 4.68 -3.68
N LEU A 47 2.11 4.05 -3.72
CA LEU A 47 2.40 2.91 -2.85
C LEU A 47 2.45 3.34 -1.36
N ASN A 48 3.02 4.51 -1.07
CA ASN A 48 3.02 5.09 0.27
C ASN A 48 1.60 5.36 0.79
N GLU A 49 0.70 5.87 -0.07
CA GLU A 49 -0.71 6.05 0.31
C GLU A 49 -1.40 4.72 0.63
N TRP A 50 -1.10 3.65 -0.10
CA TRP A 50 -1.66 2.32 0.16
C TRP A 50 -1.14 1.73 1.48
N VAL A 51 0.14 1.87 1.77
CA VAL A 51 0.73 1.43 3.05
C VAL A 51 0.06 2.16 4.21
N ARG A 52 -0.04 3.49 4.14
CA ARG A 52 -0.71 4.29 5.19
C ARG A 52 -2.18 3.91 5.34
N LYS A 53 -2.89 3.67 4.23
CA LYS A 53 -4.29 3.25 4.27
C LYS A 53 -4.46 1.85 4.86
N HIS A 54 -3.53 0.94 4.58
CA HIS A 54 -3.50 -0.39 5.16
C HIS A 54 -3.22 -0.33 6.67
N GLU A 55 -2.30 0.52 7.13
CA GLU A 55 -2.07 0.74 8.58
C GLU A 55 -3.32 1.26 9.30
N VAL A 56 -4.11 2.11 8.64
CA VAL A 56 -5.40 2.60 9.15
C VAL A 56 -6.43 1.46 9.17
N ASP A 57 -6.60 0.73 8.07
CA ASP A 57 -7.57 -0.36 7.93
C ASP A 57 -7.29 -1.54 8.88
N ASN A 58 -6.01 -1.86 9.12
CA ASN A 58 -5.60 -2.89 10.09
C ASN A 58 -5.73 -2.44 11.57
N GLY A 59 -6.37 -1.30 11.84
CA GLY A 59 -6.78 -0.93 13.19
C GLY A 59 -5.73 -0.22 14.04
N VAL A 60 -4.72 0.43 13.44
CA VAL A 60 -3.91 1.43 14.18
C VAL A 60 -4.70 2.75 14.35
N ARG A 61 -5.79 2.93 13.59
CA ARG A 61 -6.77 4.01 13.76
C ARG A 61 -8.19 3.48 13.54
N ASP A 62 -9.07 3.76 14.49
CA ASP A 62 -10.51 3.47 14.44
C ASP A 62 -11.13 4.04 13.15
N GLY A 63 -11.38 3.19 12.16
CA GLY A 63 -11.84 3.60 10.84
C GLY A 63 -12.23 2.39 10.01
N VAL A 64 -13.52 2.06 10.06
CA VAL A 64 -14.26 1.02 9.31
C VAL A 64 -13.48 0.41 8.14
N THR A 65 -13.13 -0.86 8.31
CA THR A 65 -12.54 -1.73 7.28
C THR A 65 -13.39 -1.70 6.02
N SER A 66 -12.74 -1.53 4.87
CA SER A 66 -13.39 -1.42 3.56
C SER A 66 -13.94 -2.75 3.02
N ALA A 67 -14.42 -3.64 3.91
CA ALA A 67 -15.02 -4.94 3.61
C ALA A 67 -16.55 -4.90 3.52
N GLU A 68 -17.21 -3.81 3.95
CA GLU A 68 -18.68 -3.71 3.94
C GLU A 68 -19.18 -2.78 2.81
N ARG A 69 -19.20 -3.28 1.57
CA ARG A 69 -20.15 -2.80 0.55
C ARG A 69 -20.40 -3.80 -0.58
#